data_AF-A0AAV5Y6E7-F1
#
_entry.id   AF-A0AAV5Y6E7-F1
#
_cell.length_a   1.000
_cell.length_b   1.000
_cell.length_c   1.000
_cell.angle_alpha   90.00
_cell.angle_beta   90.00
_cell.angle_gamma   90.00
#
_symmetry.space_group_name_H-M   'P 1'
#
loop_
_entity.id
_entity.type
_entity.pdbx_description
1 polymer ?
#
loop_
_entity_poly.entity_id
_entity_poly.type
_entity_poly.pdbx_seq_one_letter_code
_entity_poly.pdbx_strand_id
1 'polypeptide(L)'
;MSHRRLLGLVLLSLAASGCAAIRPVTSATPGAEVSPAPSALSASVPTADQLAAPHRARAVQLEEQGRLRPAVEAWLTALALAPDHQPSRQALKRLRARIEREIDEHLRDGWRALAADQSVEARRHFMAALALDPDAHAAQDALRALPAASAGSPAVEAKVTPVTVRTVVAAPHPPARPSEGEGAEKPEVLYAVARGHLAARREDEACRILARLARVSPGYKDSAVLLSDLSPRVVQRRYHEGIRLFREEKLEAAIEQWRFVLDIEPGHANARRSIEQAEKMLRTLAAQPTR
;
A
#
# COMPACT_ATOMS: atom_id res chain seq x y z
N MET A 1 39.28 17.73 -48.13
CA MET A 1 39.34 16.28 -48.39
C MET A 1 37.93 15.80 -48.68
N SER A 2 37.74 15.34 -49.91
CA SER A 2 36.47 14.95 -50.53
C SER A 2 36.11 13.50 -50.25
N HIS A 3 34.82 13.18 -50.46
CA HIS A 3 34.19 11.96 -51.01
C HIS A 3 32.95 11.59 -50.17
N ARG A 4 31.73 11.96 -50.57
CA ARG A 4 30.86 11.46 -51.68
C ARG A 4 29.93 10.31 -51.24
N ARG A 5 28.64 10.55 -51.57
CA ARG A 5 27.39 9.79 -51.38
C ARG A 5 27.42 8.36 -51.94
N LEU A 6 26.51 7.50 -51.43
CA LEU A 6 25.71 6.45 -52.11
C LEU A 6 24.79 5.81 -51.04
N LEU A 7 23.47 6.03 -50.97
CA LEU A 7 22.37 5.62 -51.86
C LEU A 7 22.28 4.11 -52.08
N GLY A 8 21.32 3.47 -51.42
CA GLY A 8 20.92 2.07 -51.63
C GLY A 8 19.43 1.91 -51.31
N LEU A 9 18.61 1.93 -52.35
CA LEU A 9 17.15 1.78 -52.36
C LEU A 9 16.84 0.77 -53.48
N VAL A 10 16.25 -0.38 -53.16
CA VAL A 10 15.68 -1.37 -54.11
C VAL A 10 14.53 -2.07 -53.36
N LEU A 11 13.26 -1.71 -53.59
CA LEU A 11 12.28 -2.24 -54.58
C LEU A 11 12.00 -3.76 -54.42
N LEU A 12 10.82 -4.18 -53.93
CA LEU A 12 9.50 -4.25 -54.59
C LEU A 12 9.39 -5.40 -55.63
N SER A 13 8.61 -6.45 -55.30
CA SER A 13 7.64 -7.13 -56.20
C SER A 13 6.97 -8.28 -55.42
N LEU A 14 5.64 -8.32 -55.25
CA LEU A 14 4.48 -8.51 -56.15
C LEU A 14 4.15 -9.98 -56.50
N ALA A 15 3.01 -10.42 -55.94
CA ALA A 15 1.95 -11.26 -56.50
C ALA A 15 2.22 -12.74 -56.91
N ALA A 16 1.38 -13.64 -56.39
CA ALA A 16 0.57 -14.52 -57.23
C ALA A 16 -0.64 -15.07 -56.45
N SER A 17 -1.82 -14.61 -56.84
CA SER A 17 -3.12 -15.20 -56.54
C SER A 17 -3.28 -16.46 -57.40
N GLY A 18 -3.78 -17.55 -56.83
CA GLY A 18 -4.06 -18.80 -57.54
C GLY A 18 -5.48 -19.27 -57.26
N CYS A 19 -6.38 -19.06 -58.22
CA CYS A 19 -7.73 -19.61 -58.27
C CYS A 19 -7.76 -20.93 -59.08
N ALA A 20 -8.73 -21.77 -58.70
CA ALA A 20 -9.44 -22.77 -59.50
C ALA A 20 -8.78 -24.13 -59.79
N ALA A 21 -9.43 -25.21 -59.33
CA ALA A 21 -10.01 -26.22 -60.22
C ALA A 21 -11.00 -27.12 -59.47
N ILE A 22 -12.13 -27.38 -60.12
CA ILE A 22 -13.28 -28.17 -59.68
C ILE A 22 -13.29 -29.49 -60.50
N ARG A 23 -13.61 -30.61 -59.81
CA ARG A 23 -14.21 -31.91 -60.28
C ARG A 23 -13.29 -32.94 -61.00
N PRO A 24 -13.62 -34.27 -60.99
CA PRO A 24 -14.97 -34.85 -60.89
C PRO A 24 -15.21 -36.04 -59.92
N VAL A 25 -16.51 -36.31 -59.76
CA VAL A 25 -17.14 -37.50 -59.21
C VAL A 25 -16.73 -38.76 -59.97
N THR A 26 -16.43 -39.84 -59.24
CA THR A 26 -16.56 -41.22 -59.73
C THR A 26 -17.29 -42.07 -58.68
N SER A 27 -18.02 -43.03 -59.22
CA SER A 27 -19.20 -43.72 -58.70
C SER A 27 -18.89 -44.94 -57.81
N ALA A 28 -19.73 -45.07 -56.77
CA ALA A 28 -20.41 -46.28 -56.30
C ALA A 28 -19.65 -47.62 -56.19
N THR A 29 -19.63 -48.18 -54.97
CA THR A 29 -20.08 -49.56 -54.68
C THR A 29 -20.67 -49.61 -53.26
N PRO A 30 -21.81 -50.29 -53.02
CA PRO A 30 -22.51 -50.29 -51.74
C PRO A 30 -22.05 -51.46 -50.86
N GLY A 31 -21.82 -51.17 -49.59
CA GLY A 31 -21.52 -52.17 -48.56
C GLY A 31 -21.73 -51.52 -47.20
N ALA A 32 -22.88 -51.82 -46.60
CA ALA A 32 -23.30 -51.28 -45.33
C ALA A 32 -22.33 -51.67 -44.21
N GLU A 33 -21.66 -50.69 -43.62
CA GLU A 33 -21.31 -50.71 -42.20
C GLU A 33 -21.76 -49.39 -41.60
N VAL A 34 -22.74 -49.50 -40.71
CA VAL A 34 -23.20 -48.41 -39.85
C VAL A 34 -22.00 -48.01 -38.97
N SER A 35 -21.24 -47.03 -39.43
CA SER A 35 -20.35 -46.28 -38.54
C SER A 35 -21.23 -45.55 -37.54
N PRO A 36 -21.06 -45.77 -36.22
CA PRO A 36 -21.71 -44.92 -35.25
C PRO A 36 -21.10 -43.53 -35.44
N ALA A 37 -21.94 -42.55 -35.75
CA ALA A 37 -21.59 -41.16 -35.52
C ALA A 37 -20.99 -41.07 -34.11
N PRO A 38 -19.83 -40.41 -33.89
CA PRO A 38 -19.40 -40.15 -32.53
C PRO A 38 -20.52 -39.33 -31.91
N SER A 39 -21.23 -39.97 -30.98
CA SER A 39 -22.25 -39.35 -30.13
C SER A 39 -21.51 -38.37 -29.23
N ALA A 40 -21.16 -37.22 -29.80
CA ALA A 40 -20.39 -36.18 -29.14
C ALA A 40 -21.33 -35.31 -28.31
N LEU A 41 -21.98 -35.91 -27.31
CA LEU A 41 -22.70 -35.19 -26.25
C LEU A 41 -22.72 -36.05 -24.98
N SER A 42 -21.55 -36.55 -24.56
CA SER A 42 -21.34 -36.83 -23.13
C SER A 42 -20.82 -35.54 -22.50
N ALA A 43 -21.73 -34.61 -22.22
CA ALA A 43 -21.41 -33.42 -21.43
C ALA A 43 -21.16 -33.87 -19.98
N SER A 44 -19.96 -34.35 -19.70
CA SER A 44 -19.50 -34.58 -18.34
C SER A 44 -19.54 -33.26 -17.58
N VAL A 45 -20.09 -33.26 -16.36
CA VAL A 45 -20.08 -32.10 -15.47
C VAL A 45 -18.63 -31.61 -15.32
N PRO A 46 -18.34 -30.34 -15.61
CA PRO A 46 -17.00 -29.80 -15.50
C PRO A 46 -16.51 -29.88 -14.06
N THR A 47 -15.25 -30.28 -13.89
CA THR A 47 -14.61 -30.33 -12.57
C THR A 47 -14.40 -28.92 -12.00
N ALA A 48 -14.29 -28.82 -10.68
CA ALA A 48 -13.96 -27.57 -10.00
C ALA A 48 -12.70 -26.90 -10.56
N ASP A 49 -11.68 -27.70 -10.93
CA ASP A 49 -10.45 -27.20 -11.53
C ASP A 49 -10.66 -26.64 -12.95
N GLN A 50 -11.48 -27.31 -13.77
CA GLN A 50 -11.86 -26.83 -15.11
C GLN A 50 -12.65 -25.52 -15.03
N LEU A 51 -13.53 -25.36 -14.04
CA LEU A 51 -14.26 -24.12 -13.80
C LEU A 51 -13.33 -22.99 -13.31
N ALA A 52 -12.30 -23.31 -12.52
CA ALA A 52 -11.32 -22.33 -12.06
C ALA A 52 -10.32 -21.88 -13.14
N ALA A 53 -10.03 -22.73 -14.13
CA ALA A 53 -9.05 -22.48 -15.19
C ALA A 53 -9.15 -21.11 -15.90
N PRO A 54 -10.33 -20.67 -16.40
CA PRO A 54 -10.45 -19.35 -17.05
C PRO A 54 -10.14 -18.18 -16.09
N HIS A 55 -10.50 -18.29 -14.81
CA HIS A 55 -10.20 -17.26 -13.82
C HIS A 55 -8.70 -17.17 -13.52
N ARG A 56 -7.99 -18.31 -13.49
CA ARG A 56 -6.53 -18.34 -13.35
C ARG A 56 -5.84 -17.69 -14.56
N ALA A 57 -6.25 -18.03 -15.78
CA ALA A 57 -5.70 -17.45 -17.00
C ALA A 57 -5.90 -15.92 -17.04
N ARG A 58 -7.10 -15.46 -16.69
CA ARG A 58 -7.40 -14.02 -16.57
C ARG A 58 -6.54 -13.34 -15.50
N ALA A 59 -6.29 -13.99 -14.37
CA ALA A 59 -5.46 -13.44 -13.31
C ALA A 59 -4.02 -13.21 -13.79
N VAL A 60 -3.41 -14.20 -14.45
CA VAL A 60 -2.07 -14.08 -15.05
C VAL A 60 -2.00 -12.93 -16.05
N GLN A 61 -2.98 -12.85 -16.95
CA GLN A 61 -3.04 -11.77 -17.95
C GLN A 61 -3.13 -10.38 -17.30
N LEU A 62 -3.90 -10.24 -16.21
CA LEU A 62 -4.01 -8.99 -15.46
C LEU A 62 -2.70 -8.62 -14.74
N GLU A 63 -1.95 -9.61 -14.24
CA GLU A 63 -0.62 -9.38 -13.67
C GLU A 63 0.37 -8.85 -14.72
N GLU A 64 0.39 -9.45 -15.91
CA GLU A 64 1.23 -9.03 -17.02
C GLU A 64 0.91 -7.59 -17.49
N GLN A 65 -0.36 -7.21 -17.42
CA GLN A 65 -0.82 -5.85 -17.71
C GLN A 65 -0.54 -4.85 -16.58
N GLY A 66 0.02 -5.29 -15.44
CA GLY A 66 0.23 -4.45 -14.26
C GLY A 66 -1.06 -4.10 -13.51
N ARG A 67 -2.19 -4.72 -13.85
CA ARG A 67 -3.49 -4.51 -13.20
C ARG A 67 -3.60 -5.39 -11.95
N LEU A 68 -2.81 -5.04 -10.94
CA LEU A 68 -2.55 -5.92 -9.79
C LEU A 68 -3.81 -6.19 -8.94
N ARG A 69 -4.64 -5.18 -8.62
CA ARG A 69 -5.86 -5.41 -7.83
C ARG A 69 -6.89 -6.30 -8.56
N PRO A 70 -7.24 -6.04 -9.83
CA PRO A 70 -8.08 -6.97 -10.59
C PRO A 70 -7.50 -8.40 -10.69
N ALA A 71 -6.17 -8.53 -10.76
CA ALA A 71 -5.52 -9.85 -10.75
C ALA A 71 -5.74 -10.59 -9.43
N VAL A 72 -5.69 -9.90 -8.28
CA VAL A 72 -6.03 -10.47 -6.96
C VAL A 72 -7.45 -11.01 -6.94
N GLU A 73 -8.43 -10.23 -7.43
CA GLU A 73 -9.84 -10.64 -7.48
C GLU A 73 -10.05 -11.90 -8.35
N ALA A 74 -9.36 -11.97 -9.50
CA ALA A 74 -9.41 -13.13 -10.39
C ALA A 74 -8.81 -14.38 -9.73
N TRP A 75 -7.68 -14.25 -9.01
CA TRP A 75 -7.11 -15.36 -8.24
C TRP A 75 -8.00 -15.82 -7.09
N LEU A 76 -8.63 -14.89 -6.37
CA LEU A 76 -9.56 -15.23 -5.29
C LEU A 76 -10.77 -15.98 -5.83
N THR A 77 -11.28 -15.58 -6.99
CA THR A 77 -12.38 -16.29 -7.67
C THR A 77 -11.96 -17.71 -8.06
N ALA A 78 -10.77 -17.87 -8.63
CA ALA A 78 -10.23 -19.19 -8.98
C ALA A 78 -10.06 -20.10 -7.74
N LEU A 79 -9.57 -19.54 -6.62
CA LEU A 79 -9.38 -20.27 -5.37
C LEU A 79 -10.70 -20.54 -4.63
N ALA A 80 -11.74 -19.73 -4.84
CA ALA A 80 -13.07 -20.05 -4.32
C ALA A 80 -13.66 -21.30 -5.00
N LEU A 81 -13.35 -21.51 -6.29
CA LEU A 81 -13.77 -22.68 -7.06
C LEU A 81 -12.90 -23.91 -6.79
N ALA A 82 -11.57 -23.73 -6.73
CA ALA A 82 -10.61 -24.79 -6.46
C ALA A 82 -9.67 -24.38 -5.30
N PRO A 83 -10.12 -24.52 -4.03
CA PRO A 83 -9.35 -24.07 -2.87
C PRO A 83 -7.97 -24.69 -2.81
N ASP A 84 -7.86 -25.97 -3.20
CA ASP A 84 -6.64 -26.76 -3.04
C ASP A 84 -5.57 -26.59 -4.11
N HIS A 85 -5.80 -25.70 -5.07
CA HIS A 85 -4.85 -25.44 -6.14
C HIS A 85 -3.62 -24.66 -5.65
N GLN A 86 -2.56 -25.39 -5.27
CA GLN A 86 -1.33 -24.84 -4.72
C GLN A 86 -0.66 -23.75 -5.59
N PRO A 87 -0.55 -23.90 -6.93
CA PRO A 87 0.06 -22.86 -7.75
C PRO A 87 -0.69 -21.52 -7.67
N SER A 88 -2.02 -21.53 -7.57
CA SER A 88 -2.83 -20.31 -7.41
C SER A 88 -2.63 -19.66 -6.05
N ARG A 89 -2.55 -20.45 -4.97
CA ARG A 89 -2.26 -19.93 -3.63
C ARG A 89 -0.91 -19.22 -3.58
N GLN A 90 0.11 -19.83 -4.19
CA GLN A 90 1.44 -19.24 -4.27
C GLN A 90 1.48 -17.99 -5.17
N ALA A 91 0.79 -18.01 -6.31
CA ALA A 91 0.68 -16.84 -7.18
C ALA A 91 0.04 -15.65 -6.45
N LEU A 92 -1.10 -15.87 -5.79
CA LEU A 92 -1.77 -14.86 -4.97
C LEU A 92 -0.87 -14.31 -3.85
N LYS A 93 -0.11 -15.19 -3.16
CA LYS A 93 0.85 -14.77 -2.14
C LYS A 93 1.94 -13.87 -2.71
N ARG A 94 2.53 -14.23 -3.86
CA ARG A 94 3.55 -13.42 -4.53
C ARG A 94 3.00 -12.08 -5.01
N LEU A 95 1.81 -12.08 -5.60
CA LEU A 95 1.14 -10.87 -6.08
C LEU A 95 0.84 -9.91 -4.92
N ARG A 96 0.33 -10.40 -3.80
CA ARG A 96 0.09 -9.58 -2.59
C ARG A 96 1.37 -8.96 -2.06
N ALA A 97 2.46 -9.73 -1.98
CA ALA A 97 3.76 -9.19 -1.55
C ALA A 97 4.32 -8.15 -2.52
N ARG A 98 4.05 -8.28 -3.82
CA ARG A 98 4.38 -7.24 -4.80
C ARG A 98 3.58 -5.97 -4.56
N ILE A 99 2.26 -6.07 -4.42
CA ILE A 99 1.37 -4.93 -4.16
C ILE A 99 1.81 -4.18 -2.90
N GLU A 100 2.10 -4.89 -1.81
CA GLU A 100 2.56 -4.30 -0.55
C GLU A 100 3.85 -3.48 -0.74
N ARG A 101 4.85 -4.03 -1.46
CA ARG A 101 6.08 -3.29 -1.76
C ARG A 101 5.83 -2.03 -2.59
N GLU A 102 4.97 -2.09 -3.60
CA GLU A 102 4.61 -0.93 -4.43
C GLU A 102 3.86 0.14 -3.60
N ILE A 103 2.99 -0.29 -2.68
CA ILE A 103 2.33 0.61 -1.71
C ILE A 103 3.38 1.28 -0.82
N ASP A 104 4.33 0.52 -0.25
CA ASP A 104 5.38 1.07 0.62
C ASP A 104 6.32 2.04 -0.11
N GLU A 105 6.60 1.78 -1.39
CA GLU A 105 7.32 2.70 -2.26
C GLU A 105 6.54 4.00 -2.45
N HIS A 106 5.27 3.92 -2.83
CA HIS A 106 4.42 5.09 -2.99
C HIS A 106 4.24 5.88 -1.70
N LEU A 107 4.05 5.23 -0.55
CA LEU A 107 3.99 5.91 0.74
C LEU A 107 5.31 6.64 1.02
N ARG A 108 6.47 5.96 0.91
CA ARG A 108 7.78 6.57 1.16
C ARG A 108 8.04 7.78 0.25
N ASP A 109 7.75 7.65 -1.04
CA ASP A 109 7.94 8.73 -2.00
C ASP A 109 6.98 9.91 -1.73
N GLY A 110 5.72 9.62 -1.38
CA GLY A 110 4.74 10.63 -0.98
C GLY A 110 5.18 11.44 0.24
N TRP A 111 5.69 10.76 1.27
CA TRP A 111 6.23 11.43 2.46
C TRP A 111 7.50 12.24 2.15
N ARG A 112 8.40 11.75 1.26
CA ARG A 112 9.56 12.54 0.81
C ARG A 112 9.14 13.80 0.05
N ALA A 113 8.13 13.70 -0.80
CA ALA A 113 7.58 14.84 -1.52
C ALA A 113 6.97 15.88 -0.57
N LEU A 114 6.25 15.45 0.48
CA LEU A 114 5.77 16.37 1.53
C LEU A 114 6.91 17.08 2.25
N ALA A 115 7.96 16.36 2.63
CA ALA A 115 9.13 16.95 3.27
C ALA A 115 9.85 17.98 2.38
N ALA A 116 9.67 17.87 1.06
CA ALA A 116 10.19 18.81 0.05
C ALA A 116 9.19 19.91 -0.35
N ASP A 117 8.05 20.05 0.36
CA ASP A 117 6.95 20.97 0.06
C ASP A 117 6.27 20.74 -1.31
N GLN A 118 6.46 19.55 -1.90
CA GLN A 118 5.91 19.16 -3.20
C GLN A 118 4.53 18.51 -3.04
N SER A 119 3.55 19.30 -2.61
CA SER A 119 2.20 18.81 -2.27
C SER A 119 1.45 18.08 -3.41
N VAL A 120 1.67 18.48 -4.67
CA VAL A 120 1.06 17.82 -5.84
C VAL A 120 1.66 16.42 -6.06
N GLU A 121 2.98 16.31 -5.92
CA GLU A 121 3.70 15.05 -6.11
C GLU A 121 3.39 14.08 -4.97
N ALA A 122 3.34 14.58 -3.73
CA ALA A 122 2.88 13.83 -2.57
C ALA A 122 1.48 13.25 -2.79
N ARG A 123 0.53 14.09 -3.23
CA ARG A 123 -0.84 13.67 -3.54
C ARG A 123 -0.87 12.56 -4.59
N ARG A 124 -0.08 12.68 -5.65
CA ARG A 124 0.02 11.67 -6.73
C ARG A 124 0.45 10.32 -6.15
N HIS A 125 1.49 10.31 -5.33
CA HIS A 125 2.00 9.11 -4.70
C HIS A 125 0.99 8.44 -3.75
N PHE A 126 0.32 9.21 -2.88
CA PHE A 126 -0.71 8.65 -2.00
C PHE A 126 -1.92 8.09 -2.77
N MET A 127 -2.34 8.76 -3.85
CA MET A 127 -3.40 8.23 -4.71
C MET A 127 -2.99 6.94 -5.43
N ALA A 128 -1.72 6.80 -5.82
CA ALA A 128 -1.21 5.56 -6.40
C ALA A 128 -1.24 4.40 -5.39
N ALA A 129 -0.90 4.64 -4.12
CA ALA A 129 -1.07 3.66 -3.05
C ALA A 129 -2.55 3.25 -2.89
N LEU A 130 -3.48 4.20 -2.92
CA LEU A 130 -4.93 3.91 -2.83
C LEU A 130 -5.51 3.19 -4.06
N ALA A 131 -4.91 3.37 -5.24
CA ALA A 131 -5.31 2.64 -6.43
C ALA A 131 -5.03 1.13 -6.27
N LEU A 132 -3.89 0.79 -5.68
CA LEU A 132 -3.50 -0.57 -5.35
C LEU A 132 -4.36 -1.15 -4.22
N ASP A 133 -4.50 -0.42 -3.11
CA ASP A 133 -5.31 -0.79 -1.95
C ASP A 133 -6.14 0.40 -1.44
N PRO A 134 -7.47 0.42 -1.66
CA PRO A 134 -8.37 1.43 -1.12
C PRO A 134 -8.25 1.63 0.38
N ASP A 135 -7.90 0.58 1.10
CA ASP A 135 -7.80 0.56 2.55
C ASP A 135 -6.42 0.96 3.06
N ALA A 136 -5.54 1.52 2.20
CA ALA A 136 -4.26 2.07 2.63
C ALA A 136 -4.47 3.36 3.45
N HIS A 137 -4.81 3.21 4.74
CA HIS A 137 -5.17 4.34 5.62
C HIS A 137 -4.07 5.39 5.72
N ALA A 138 -2.79 5.00 5.74
CA ALA A 138 -1.68 5.96 5.75
C ALA A 138 -1.75 6.95 4.55
N ALA A 139 -2.18 6.48 3.38
CA ALA A 139 -2.40 7.34 2.22
C ALA A 139 -3.69 8.17 2.35
N GLN A 140 -4.78 7.60 2.91
CA GLN A 140 -6.01 8.34 3.18
C GLN A 140 -5.78 9.49 4.19
N ASP A 141 -5.05 9.23 5.26
CA ASP A 141 -4.69 10.17 6.31
C ASP A 141 -3.83 11.30 5.76
N ALA A 142 -2.79 10.96 5.00
CA ALA A 142 -1.94 11.94 4.35
C ALA A 142 -2.71 12.85 3.39
N LEU A 143 -3.65 12.30 2.61
CA LEU A 143 -4.49 13.07 1.69
C LEU A 143 -5.49 13.99 2.39
N ARG A 144 -5.99 13.60 3.58
CA ARG A 144 -6.85 14.45 4.42
C ARG A 144 -6.07 15.62 5.04
N ALA A 145 -4.82 15.40 5.42
CA ALA A 145 -3.96 16.42 5.98
C ALA A 145 -3.44 17.43 4.93
N LEU A 146 -3.37 17.01 3.67
CA LEU A 146 -2.94 17.85 2.56
C LEU A 146 -3.96 18.97 2.28
N PRO A 147 -3.55 20.25 2.24
CA PRO A 147 -4.43 21.33 1.82
C PRO A 147 -4.98 21.04 0.42
N ALA A 148 -6.27 21.28 0.21
CA ALA A 148 -6.89 21.13 -1.11
C ALA A 148 -6.05 21.93 -2.11
N ALA A 149 -5.70 21.33 -3.26
CA ALA A 149 -4.98 22.03 -4.30
C ALA A 149 -5.82 23.25 -4.67
N SER A 150 -5.43 24.43 -4.19
CA SER A 150 -6.14 25.65 -4.51
C SER A 150 -6.02 25.82 -6.01
N ALA A 151 -7.15 25.70 -6.72
CA ALA A 151 -7.28 26.24 -8.05
C ALA A 151 -6.72 27.67 -8.00
N GLY A 152 -5.78 27.98 -8.89
CA GLY A 152 -5.09 29.25 -8.88
C GLY A 152 -6.06 30.43 -8.79
N SER A 153 -5.93 31.23 -7.74
CA SER A 153 -6.27 32.64 -7.81
C SER A 153 -4.96 33.42 -7.91
N PRO A 154 -4.82 34.32 -8.89
CA PRO A 154 -3.65 35.16 -8.96
C PRO A 154 -3.65 36.14 -7.78
N ALA A 155 -2.43 36.50 -7.39
CA ALA A 155 -2.09 37.49 -6.39
C ALA A 155 -3.08 38.64 -6.28
N VAL A 156 -3.68 38.81 -5.10
CA VAL A 156 -4.12 40.14 -4.64
C VAL A 156 -2.97 40.71 -3.83
N GLU A 157 -2.26 41.60 -4.49
CA GLU A 157 -1.20 42.46 -3.99
C GLU A 157 -1.74 43.33 -2.84
N ALA A 158 -1.62 42.85 -1.61
CA ALA A 158 -1.88 43.65 -0.42
C ALA A 158 -0.65 44.55 -0.18
N LYS A 159 -0.73 45.79 -0.68
CA LYS A 159 0.18 46.89 -0.32
C LYS A 159 0.27 47.01 1.20
N VAL A 160 1.40 46.60 1.76
CA VAL A 160 1.79 46.90 3.14
C VAL A 160 2.29 48.34 3.17
N THR A 161 1.54 49.23 3.81
CA THR A 161 2.05 50.54 4.25
C THR A 161 2.87 50.35 5.52
N PRO A 162 4.01 51.05 5.70
CA PRO A 162 4.77 50.98 6.93
C PRO A 162 4.10 51.85 7.98
N VAL A 163 3.56 51.25 9.03
CA VAL A 163 3.23 51.96 10.28
C VAL A 163 4.38 51.78 11.25
N THR A 164 5.15 52.85 11.39
CA THR A 164 6.09 53.08 12.50
C THR A 164 5.31 53.28 13.79
N VAL A 165 5.47 52.42 14.80
CA VAL A 165 5.44 52.82 16.23
C VAL A 165 6.29 51.87 17.09
N ARG A 166 7.48 52.39 17.44
CA ARG A 166 7.98 52.62 18.80
C ARG A 166 8.10 51.43 19.78
N THR A 167 9.36 51.15 20.11
CA THR A 167 9.85 50.38 21.25
C THR A 167 9.25 50.86 22.58
N VAL A 168 8.78 49.92 23.39
CA VAL A 168 8.59 50.10 24.84
C VAL A 168 9.28 48.95 25.56
N VAL A 169 10.15 49.32 26.49
CA VAL A 169 10.86 48.49 27.47
C VAL A 169 10.01 48.37 28.75
N ALA A 170 10.26 47.29 29.51
CA ALA A 170 9.87 47.03 30.91
C ALA A 170 8.51 46.33 31.08
N ALA A 171 8.28 45.36 31.97
CA ALA A 171 9.05 44.56 32.93
C ALA A 171 8.06 43.46 33.45
N PRO A 172 8.48 42.44 34.24
CA PRO A 172 7.74 41.18 34.46
C PRO A 172 6.67 41.31 35.56
N HIS A 173 5.76 40.34 35.72
CA HIS A 173 5.03 39.91 36.96
C HIS A 173 3.91 38.90 36.60
N PRO A 174 3.37 38.04 37.50
CA PRO A 174 3.94 37.25 38.61
C PRO A 174 3.52 35.74 38.53
N PRO A 175 3.90 34.85 39.48
CA PRO A 175 3.77 33.40 39.31
C PRO A 175 2.39 32.88 39.71
N ALA A 176 1.78 32.06 38.85
CA ALA A 176 0.66 31.21 39.25
C ALA A 176 1.20 30.03 40.08
N ARG A 177 0.81 29.99 41.35
CA ARG A 177 1.08 28.90 42.31
C ARG A 177 0.06 27.75 42.16
N PRO A 178 0.34 26.58 42.75
CA PRO A 178 0.20 25.28 42.09
C PRO A 178 -1.17 24.64 42.32
N SER A 179 -1.69 23.95 41.31
CA SER A 179 -2.62 22.84 41.54
C SER A 179 -1.79 21.57 41.68
N GLU A 180 -1.50 21.22 42.93
CA GLU A 180 -1.03 19.89 43.29
C GLU A 180 -2.14 18.86 42.99
N GLY A 181 -2.02 18.27 41.80
CA GLY A 181 -2.56 16.95 41.49
C GLY A 181 -1.38 15.99 41.46
N GLU A 182 -1.21 15.26 42.56
CA GLU A 182 -0.25 14.17 42.72
C GLU A 182 -0.41 13.16 41.56
N GLY A 183 0.66 13.01 40.76
CA GLY A 183 0.69 12.15 39.56
C GLY A 183 0.78 12.87 38.21
N ALA A 184 0.76 14.21 38.18
CA ALA A 184 0.88 14.99 36.94
C ALA A 184 2.26 14.82 36.30
N GLU A 185 2.30 14.16 35.15
CA GLU A 185 3.52 14.01 34.37
C GLU A 185 4.01 15.35 33.86
N LYS A 186 5.02 15.88 34.53
CA LYS A 186 5.57 17.20 34.23
C LYS A 186 6.14 17.20 32.81
N PRO A 187 5.70 18.10 31.92
CA PRO A 187 6.16 18.14 30.53
C PRO A 187 7.68 18.38 30.44
N GLU A 188 8.28 19.06 31.43
CA GLU A 188 9.73 19.23 31.58
C GLU A 188 10.44 17.88 31.71
N VAL A 189 9.90 16.98 32.53
CA VAL A 189 10.47 15.66 32.82
C VAL A 189 10.33 14.76 31.60
N LEU A 190 9.14 14.72 30.98
CA LEU A 190 8.90 13.96 29.75
C LEU A 190 9.84 14.42 28.63
N TYR A 191 10.01 15.73 28.46
CA TYR A 191 10.93 16.29 27.48
C TYR A 191 12.39 15.91 27.77
N ALA A 192 12.85 16.04 29.02
CA ALA A 192 14.21 15.65 29.40
C ALA A 192 14.47 14.15 29.15
N VAL A 193 13.52 13.29 29.49
CA VAL A 193 13.58 11.85 29.24
C VAL A 193 13.62 11.55 27.73
N ALA A 194 12.77 12.18 26.93
CA ALA A 194 12.78 12.04 25.47
C ALA A 194 14.14 12.44 24.88
N ARG A 195 14.71 13.57 25.31
CA ARG A 195 16.06 14.01 24.88
C ARG A 195 17.15 13.01 25.29
N GLY A 196 17.06 12.42 26.48
CA GLY A 196 17.97 11.36 26.92
C GLY A 196 17.90 10.10 26.04
N HIS A 197 16.70 9.68 25.65
CA HIS A 197 16.52 8.57 24.70
C HIS A 197 17.05 8.88 23.30
N LEU A 198 16.81 10.10 22.79
CA LEU A 198 17.37 10.55 21.52
C LEU A 198 18.91 10.56 21.53
N ALA A 199 19.52 11.07 22.61
CA ALA A 199 20.98 11.06 22.78
C ALA A 199 21.53 9.62 22.82
N ALA A 200 20.79 8.70 23.43
CA ALA A 200 21.11 7.27 23.48
C ALA A 200 20.71 6.49 22.20
N ARG A 201 20.25 7.16 21.13
CA ARG A 201 19.78 6.55 19.87
C ARG A 201 18.63 5.53 20.05
N ARG A 202 17.90 5.65 21.15
CA ARG A 202 16.72 4.87 21.51
C ARG A 202 15.47 5.54 20.96
N GLU A 203 15.31 5.44 19.64
CA GLU A 203 14.28 6.14 18.87
C GLU A 203 12.86 5.71 19.24
N ASP A 204 12.66 4.43 19.55
CA ASP A 204 11.35 3.88 19.90
C ASP A 204 10.81 4.51 21.19
N GLU A 205 11.63 4.49 22.23
CA GLU A 205 11.30 5.06 23.54
C GLU A 205 11.16 6.57 23.43
N ALA A 206 12.06 7.25 22.71
CA ALA A 206 11.94 8.68 22.46
C ALA A 206 10.60 9.02 21.81
N CYS A 207 10.20 8.28 20.78
CA CYS A 207 8.95 8.53 20.05
C CYS A 207 7.71 8.34 20.94
N ARG A 208 7.68 7.28 21.77
CA ARG A 208 6.59 7.06 22.73
C ARG A 208 6.47 8.20 23.74
N ILE A 209 7.60 8.64 24.31
CA ILE A 209 7.61 9.72 25.29
C ILE A 209 7.22 11.05 24.65
N LEU A 210 7.65 11.32 23.42
CA LEU A 210 7.25 12.50 22.65
C LEU A 210 5.75 12.48 22.31
N ALA A 211 5.20 11.33 21.90
CA ALA A 211 3.75 11.18 21.66
C ALA A 211 2.94 11.40 22.94
N ARG A 212 3.45 10.93 24.08
CA ARG A 212 2.86 11.20 25.40
C ARG A 212 2.93 12.69 25.76
N LEU A 213 4.09 13.32 25.58
CA LEU A 213 4.28 14.74 25.81
C LEU A 213 3.34 15.58 24.95
N ALA A 214 3.14 15.23 23.68
CA ALA A 214 2.22 15.92 22.79
C ALA A 214 0.75 15.83 23.27
N ARG A 215 0.35 14.75 23.96
CA ARG A 215 -0.98 14.63 24.58
C ARG A 215 -1.13 15.50 25.84
N VAL A 216 -0.08 15.63 26.64
CA VAL A 216 -0.10 16.39 27.91
C VAL A 216 0.10 17.89 27.67
N SER A 217 1.04 18.26 26.80
CA SER A 217 1.38 19.64 26.48
C SER A 217 1.69 19.77 24.98
N PRO A 218 0.65 19.92 24.14
CA PRO A 218 0.81 20.16 22.72
C PRO A 218 1.68 21.41 22.48
N GLY A 219 2.76 21.28 21.70
CA GLY A 219 3.64 22.40 21.37
C GLY A 219 4.70 22.74 22.44
N TYR A 220 4.94 21.86 23.41
CA TYR A 220 6.03 22.04 24.37
C TYR A 220 7.41 22.04 23.67
N LYS A 221 8.04 23.20 23.55
CA LYS A 221 9.34 23.38 22.87
C LYS A 221 9.33 22.83 21.43
N ASP A 222 10.41 22.19 21.01
CA ASP A 222 10.56 21.52 19.71
C ASP A 222 9.95 20.09 19.69
N SER A 223 9.22 19.67 20.73
CA SER A 223 8.72 18.29 20.84
C SER A 223 7.80 17.87 19.68
N ALA A 224 6.99 18.80 19.16
CA ALA A 224 6.12 18.54 18.02
C ALA A 224 6.92 18.26 16.74
N VAL A 225 7.99 19.03 16.51
CA VAL A 225 8.90 18.83 15.37
C VAL A 225 9.65 17.50 15.52
N LEU A 226 10.22 17.25 16.70
CA LEU A 226 10.90 15.99 17.00
C LEU A 226 10.00 14.77 16.81
N LEU A 227 8.73 14.86 17.24
CA LEU A 227 7.75 13.79 17.06
C LEU A 227 7.41 13.61 15.57
N SER A 228 7.18 14.69 14.84
CA SER A 228 6.87 14.66 13.40
C SER A 228 8.00 14.04 12.58
N ASP A 229 9.25 14.31 12.92
CA ASP A 229 10.42 13.79 12.20
C ASP A 229 10.67 12.31 12.50
N LEU A 230 10.43 11.89 13.75
CA LEU A 230 10.75 10.55 14.23
C LEU A 230 9.62 9.54 14.01
N SER A 231 8.38 9.96 14.21
CA SER A 231 7.19 9.11 14.19
C SER A 231 7.07 8.27 12.92
N PRO A 232 7.17 8.84 11.69
CA PRO A 232 6.98 8.06 10.47
C PRO A 232 7.91 6.86 10.36
N ARG A 233 9.18 7.02 10.74
CA ARG A 233 10.20 5.97 10.66
C ARG A 233 9.97 4.87 11.70
N VAL A 234 9.65 5.27 12.93
CA VAL A 234 9.39 4.36 14.05
C VAL A 234 8.11 3.56 13.80
N VAL A 235 7.03 4.24 13.43
CA VAL A 235 5.74 3.62 13.09
C VAL A 235 5.92 2.63 11.94
N GLN A 236 6.58 3.04 10.85
CA GLN A 236 6.83 2.15 9.72
C GLN A 236 7.63 0.92 10.14
N ARG A 237 8.77 1.08 10.82
CA ARG A 237 9.62 -0.05 11.26
C ARG A 237 8.84 -1.03 12.14
N ARG A 238 8.10 -0.54 13.14
CA ARG A 238 7.34 -1.37 14.08
C ARG A 238 6.17 -2.07 13.38
N TYR A 239 5.46 -1.39 12.49
CA TYR A 239 4.36 -1.99 11.73
C TYR A 239 4.83 -3.16 10.86
N HIS A 240 5.93 -2.98 10.13
CA HIS A 240 6.53 -4.02 9.28
C HIS A 240 7.06 -5.21 10.08
N GLU A 241 7.64 -4.95 11.25
CA GLU A 241 8.09 -6.01 12.15
C GLU A 241 6.89 -6.86 12.64
N GLY A 242 5.76 -6.23 12.93
CA GLY A 242 4.53 -6.95 13.25
C GLY A 242 4.05 -7.83 12.09
N ILE A 243 4.10 -7.34 10.85
CA ILE A 243 3.77 -8.13 9.66
C ILE A 243 4.71 -9.33 9.52
N ARG A 244 6.02 -9.14 9.73
CA ARG A 244 7.02 -10.21 9.69
C ARG A 244 6.71 -11.29 10.72
N LEU A 245 6.48 -10.90 11.98
CA LEU A 245 6.17 -11.81 13.08
C LEU A 245 4.85 -12.56 12.86
N PHE A 246 3.84 -11.88 12.31
CA PHE A 246 2.57 -12.50 11.97
C PHE A 246 2.71 -13.59 10.90
N ARG A 247 3.57 -13.36 9.89
CA ARG A 247 3.90 -14.38 8.87
C ARG A 247 4.68 -15.56 9.42
N GLU A 248 5.43 -15.34 10.49
CA GLU A 248 6.12 -16.39 11.26
C GLU A 248 5.22 -17.07 12.30
N GLU A 249 3.91 -16.79 12.27
CA GLU A 249 2.90 -17.32 13.22
C GLU A 249 3.15 -16.93 14.69
N LYS A 250 4.05 -15.96 14.92
CA LYS A 250 4.32 -15.37 16.24
C LYS A 250 3.30 -14.27 16.53
N LEU A 251 2.04 -14.68 16.72
CA LEU A 251 0.89 -13.77 16.75
C LEU A 251 0.95 -12.78 17.93
N GLU A 252 1.37 -13.22 19.12
CA GLU A 252 1.50 -12.37 20.31
C GLU A 252 2.57 -11.29 20.09
N ALA A 253 3.73 -11.69 19.58
CA ALA A 253 4.83 -10.76 19.29
C ALA A 253 4.43 -9.76 18.20
N ALA A 254 3.66 -10.20 17.19
CA ALA A 254 3.11 -9.31 16.17
C ALA A 254 2.15 -8.26 16.77
N ILE A 255 1.25 -8.70 17.66
CA ILE A 255 0.33 -7.81 18.38
C ILE A 255 1.09 -6.77 19.19
N GLU A 256 2.18 -7.14 19.87
CA GLU A 256 3.01 -6.18 20.61
C GLU A 256 3.57 -5.07 19.72
N GLN A 257 4.06 -5.41 18.53
CA GLN A 257 4.58 -4.41 17.59
C GLN A 257 3.49 -3.47 17.10
N TRP A 258 2.29 -3.98 16.83
CA TRP A 258 1.18 -3.15 16.39
C TRP A 258 0.58 -2.31 17.52
N ARG A 259 0.58 -2.81 18.77
CA ARG A 259 0.20 -2.01 19.94
C ARG A 259 1.16 -0.85 20.16
N PHE A 260 2.46 -1.09 19.95
CA PHE A 260 3.45 -0.01 19.95
C PHE A 260 3.09 1.10 18.95
N VAL A 261 2.69 0.73 17.73
CA VAL A 261 2.25 1.70 16.72
C VAL A 261 1.04 2.49 17.21
N LEU A 262 0.05 1.83 17.81
CA LEU A 262 -1.15 2.49 18.36
C LEU A 262 -0.86 3.39 19.57
N ASP A 263 0.21 3.15 20.33
CA ASP A 263 0.63 4.04 21.42
C ASP A 263 1.03 5.43 20.92
N ILE A 264 1.67 5.46 19.75
CA ILE A 264 2.18 6.68 19.08
C ILE A 264 1.08 7.30 18.23
N GLU A 265 0.42 6.49 17.41
CA GLU A 265 -0.63 6.91 16.48
C GLU A 265 -1.92 6.10 16.74
N PRO A 266 -2.75 6.53 17.70
CA PRO A 266 -3.98 5.82 18.05
C PRO A 266 -4.95 5.63 16.87
N GLY A 267 -4.85 6.49 15.86
CA GLY A 267 -5.64 6.45 14.62
C GLY A 267 -5.16 5.42 13.59
N HIS A 268 -4.03 4.74 13.79
CA HIS A 268 -3.41 3.87 12.79
C HIS A 268 -4.23 2.58 12.54
N ALA A 269 -5.15 2.64 11.60
CA ALA A 269 -6.16 1.62 11.38
C ALA A 269 -5.58 0.26 10.95
N ASN A 270 -4.50 0.22 10.17
CA ASN A 270 -3.88 -1.03 9.72
C ASN A 270 -3.37 -1.87 10.91
N ALA A 271 -2.72 -1.22 11.88
CA ALA A 271 -2.26 -1.84 13.11
C ALA A 271 -3.43 -2.39 13.93
N ARG A 272 -4.53 -1.63 14.03
CA ARG A 272 -5.75 -2.06 14.74
C ARG A 272 -6.37 -3.31 14.12
N ARG A 273 -6.62 -3.31 12.80
CA ARG A 273 -7.16 -4.47 12.08
C ARG A 273 -6.24 -5.69 12.18
N SER A 274 -4.92 -5.46 12.10
CA SER A 274 -3.94 -6.53 12.21
C SER A 274 -3.95 -7.18 13.60
N ILE A 275 -4.07 -6.37 14.67
CA ILE A 275 -4.28 -6.89 16.04
C ILE A 275 -5.57 -7.69 16.12
N GLU A 276 -6.69 -7.17 15.63
CA GLU A 276 -7.98 -7.89 15.65
C GLU A 276 -7.89 -9.25 14.94
N GLN A 277 -7.22 -9.28 13.78
CA GLN A 277 -7.00 -10.52 13.03
C GLN A 277 -6.13 -11.52 13.81
N ALA A 278 -5.00 -11.07 14.37
CA ALA A 278 -4.12 -11.92 15.16
C ALA A 278 -4.80 -12.43 16.44
N GLU A 279 -5.56 -11.59 17.14
CA GLU A 279 -6.33 -11.98 18.31
C GLU A 279 -7.41 -13.02 17.95
N LYS A 280 -8.08 -12.87 16.79
CA LYS A 280 -9.03 -13.88 16.30
C LYS A 280 -8.35 -15.22 16.01
N MET A 281 -7.17 -15.21 15.39
CA MET A 281 -6.40 -16.43 15.13
C MET A 281 -5.95 -17.09 16.42
N LEU A 282 -5.46 -16.33 17.40
CA LEU A 282 -5.10 -16.84 18.73
C LEU A 282 -6.27 -17.51 19.44
N ARG A 283 -7.46 -16.88 19.42
CA ARG A 283 -8.68 -17.50 19.98
C ARG A 283 -9.04 -18.80 19.27
N THR A 284 -8.89 -18.85 17.95
CA THR A 284 -9.19 -20.05 17.15
C THR A 284 -8.22 -21.18 17.48
N LEU A 285 -6.92 -20.88 17.60
CA LEU A 285 -5.90 -21.86 17.99
C LEU A 285 -6.11 -22.37 19.41
N ALA A 286 -6.44 -21.48 20.36
CA ALA A 286 -6.76 -21.86 21.73
C ALA A 286 -8.04 -22.71 21.85
N ALA A 287 -8.98 -22.57 20.92
CA ALA A 287 -10.23 -23.32 20.88
C ALA A 287 -10.12 -24.69 20.18
N GLN A 288 -9.00 -24.98 19.51
CA GLN A 288 -8.74 -26.32 18.98
C GLN A 288 -8.09 -27.18 20.08
N PRO A 289 -8.78 -28.22 20.59
CA PRO A 289 -8.13 -29.17 21.47
C PRO A 289 -7.02 -29.85 20.65
N THR A 290 -5.79 -29.83 21.15
CA THR A 290 -4.68 -30.63 20.62
C THR A 290 -5.16 -32.07 20.51
N ARG A 291 -5.35 -32.54 19.28
CA ARG A 291 -5.62 -33.95 18.96
C ARG A 291 -4.34 -34.76 19.03
#